data_AF-A0A836JPB5-F1
#
_entry.id   AF-A0A836JPB5-F1
#
_cell.length_a   1.000
_cell.length_b   1.000
_cell.length_c   1.000
_cell.angle_alpha   90.00
_cell.angle_beta   90.00
_cell.angle_gamma   90.00
#
_symmetry.space_group_name_H-M   'P 1'
#
loop_
_entity.id
_entity.type
_entity.pdbx_description
1 polymer ?
#
loop_
_entity_poly.entity_id
_entity_poly.type
_entity_poly.pdbx_seq_one_letter_code
_entity_poly.pdbx_strand_id
1 'polypeptide(L)'
;MAPAGTPSSNGGLPPPVGPTLTGTSFANYKRTWWRRVAPCLAFLAAFSTAMVLLLVWSEAAALRRQAFDANMTRDYVLDSVSMDNPQLVAYIRQVHLKPTTHQDPLNANQTSEEKYVASLSQGKREGIYAEYISRIGAISSTAWLESNLNWRGVLILTEPKSFFEAQRSTRHPRSRVLHACLSTDTDTKEIKYHQESEVQVTKLGDGPNSLVSSDDGFPTTRLKCFPLYSVLLAYNATILDYLSLDSPDAPDGQVLDTIPWDIIKISILSIRWSPHHSEAETKSFLDKMTSRRYKLVHTTDTGKSIFLYDTLLKI
;
A
#
# COMPACT_ATOMS: atom_id res chain seq x y z
N MET A 1 -40.50 -47.72 100.94
CA MET A 1 -39.33 -47.05 101.54
C MET A 1 -39.08 -45.77 100.75
N ALA A 2 -39.21 -44.61 101.39
CA ALA A 2 -38.75 -43.29 100.90
C ALA A 2 -37.20 -43.23 100.95
N PRO A 3 -36.52 -42.23 100.34
CA PRO A 3 -36.54 -40.79 100.73
C PRO A 3 -36.74 -39.82 99.52
N ALA A 4 -37.41 -38.65 99.63
CA ALA A 4 -36.98 -37.32 100.16
C ALA A 4 -35.77 -36.71 99.42
N GLY A 5 -35.70 -35.47 98.93
CA GLY A 5 -36.53 -34.25 98.84
C GLY A 5 -35.99 -33.43 97.63
N THR A 6 -36.39 -32.23 97.21
CA THR A 6 -36.98 -31.00 97.78
C THR A 6 -37.54 -30.14 96.60
N PRO A 7 -38.44 -29.15 96.81
CA PRO A 7 -39.00 -28.33 95.72
C PRO A 7 -38.65 -26.82 95.75
N SER A 8 -38.96 -26.16 94.62
CA SER A 8 -39.47 -24.78 94.47
C SER A 8 -38.51 -23.66 94.04
N SER A 9 -38.83 -23.01 92.91
CA SER A 9 -39.31 -21.61 92.89
C SER A 9 -39.85 -21.23 91.51
N ASN A 10 -41.15 -20.98 91.43
CA ASN A 10 -41.85 -20.34 90.32
C ASN A 10 -42.03 -18.85 90.67
N GLY A 11 -41.61 -17.95 89.78
CA GLY A 11 -41.95 -16.53 89.83
C GLY A 11 -42.42 -16.06 88.45
N GLY A 12 -43.68 -15.66 88.34
CA GLY A 12 -44.26 -15.07 87.13
C GLY A 12 -44.67 -13.61 87.35
N LEU A 13 -44.61 -12.80 86.30
CA LEU A 13 -45.39 -11.56 86.09
C LEU A 13 -45.51 -11.24 84.57
N PRO A 14 -46.54 -10.48 84.14
CA PRO A 14 -47.18 -10.52 82.80
C PRO A 14 -46.69 -9.42 81.83
N PRO A 15 -47.18 -9.35 80.56
CA PRO A 15 -46.58 -8.51 79.51
C PRO A 15 -47.27 -7.13 79.37
N PRO A 16 -46.61 -6.11 78.78
CA PRO A 16 -47.30 -4.94 78.28
C PRO A 16 -47.37 -4.90 76.74
N VAL A 17 -48.57 -4.58 76.26
CA VAL A 17 -48.91 -4.25 74.87
C VAL A 17 -48.40 -2.84 74.54
N GLY A 18 -47.80 -2.65 73.37
CA GLY A 18 -47.42 -1.35 72.79
C GLY A 18 -47.54 -1.36 71.25
N PRO A 19 -47.77 -0.21 70.59
CA PRO A 19 -48.50 -0.10 69.33
C PRO A 19 -47.63 -0.24 68.07
N THR A 20 -48.18 -0.87 67.03
CA THR A 20 -47.51 -1.06 65.72
C THR A 20 -47.84 0.10 64.77
N LEU A 21 -46.85 0.95 64.45
CA LEU A 21 -46.93 1.98 63.41
C LEU A 21 -46.18 1.54 62.13
N THR A 22 -46.98 1.18 61.11
CA THR A 22 -46.80 1.34 59.65
C THR A 22 -45.38 1.42 59.04
N GLY A 23 -44.92 0.33 58.41
CA GLY A 23 -43.67 0.24 57.62
C GLY A 23 -43.83 0.28 56.09
N THR A 24 -44.92 0.81 55.53
CA THR A 24 -45.27 0.61 54.10
C THR A 24 -44.84 1.71 53.12
N SER A 25 -44.36 2.88 53.58
CA SER A 25 -44.06 4.03 52.69
C SER A 25 -42.67 3.99 52.03
N PHE A 26 -41.63 3.55 52.75
CA PHE A 26 -40.24 3.60 52.25
C PHE A 26 -39.90 2.56 51.17
N ALA A 27 -40.60 1.43 51.16
CA ALA A 27 -40.33 0.34 50.21
C ALA A 27 -40.78 0.66 48.78
N ASN A 28 -41.91 1.37 48.64
CA ASN A 28 -42.49 1.71 47.33
C ASN A 28 -41.67 2.78 46.60
N TYR A 29 -41.18 3.80 47.32
CA TYR A 29 -40.33 4.85 46.73
C TYR A 29 -39.02 4.31 46.15
N LYS A 30 -38.33 3.42 46.90
CA LYS A 30 -37.13 2.73 46.41
C LYS A 30 -37.40 1.91 45.16
N ARG A 31 -38.54 1.21 45.09
CA ARG A 31 -38.92 0.36 43.95
C ARG A 31 -39.20 1.16 42.67
N THR A 32 -39.86 2.32 42.78
CA THR A 32 -40.12 3.21 41.63
C THR A 32 -38.87 3.94 41.16
N TRP A 33 -37.99 4.33 42.09
CA TRP A 33 -36.71 4.96 41.76
C TRP A 33 -35.78 3.98 41.04
N TRP A 34 -35.67 2.74 41.53
CA TRP A 34 -34.90 1.68 40.87
C TRP A 34 -35.41 1.36 39.47
N ARG A 35 -36.73 1.39 39.21
CA ARG A 35 -37.27 1.17 37.85
C ARG A 35 -36.90 2.27 36.85
N ARG A 36 -36.68 3.51 37.30
CA ARG A 36 -36.28 4.63 36.44
C ARG A 36 -34.77 4.70 36.25
N VAL A 37 -34.00 4.36 37.28
CA VAL A 37 -32.52 4.47 37.27
C VAL A 37 -31.85 3.23 36.71
N ALA A 38 -32.43 2.03 36.88
CA ALA A 38 -31.88 0.78 36.35
C ALA A 38 -31.62 0.80 34.83
N PRO A 39 -32.53 1.27 33.95
CA PRO A 39 -32.24 1.32 32.51
C PRO A 39 -31.12 2.32 32.18
N CYS A 40 -31.04 3.45 32.88
CA CYS A 40 -29.94 4.40 32.71
C CYS A 40 -28.59 3.81 33.15
N LEU A 41 -28.56 3.09 34.28
CA LEU A 41 -27.35 2.40 34.74
C LEU A 41 -26.94 1.26 33.81
N ALA A 42 -27.90 0.49 33.29
CA ALA A 42 -27.63 -0.56 32.31
C ALA A 42 -27.07 0.01 31.00
N PHE A 43 -27.63 1.14 30.52
CA PHE A 43 -27.12 1.83 29.35
C PHE A 43 -25.71 2.39 29.56
N LEU A 44 -25.45 3.03 30.71
CA LEU A 44 -24.12 3.54 31.04
C LEU A 44 -23.11 2.41 31.15
N ALA A 45 -23.47 1.29 31.78
CA ALA A 45 -22.60 0.12 31.86
C ALA A 45 -22.29 -0.44 30.46
N ALA A 46 -23.30 -0.62 29.61
CA ALA A 46 -23.11 -1.09 28.24
C ALA A 46 -22.23 -0.13 27.41
N PHE A 47 -22.49 1.18 27.50
CA PHE A 47 -21.70 2.21 26.83
C PHE A 47 -20.25 2.22 27.32
N SER A 48 -20.02 2.16 28.64
CA SER A 48 -18.69 2.07 29.22
C SER A 48 -17.96 0.80 28.76
N THR A 49 -18.62 -0.36 28.72
CA THR A 49 -18.01 -1.58 28.21
C THR A 49 -17.64 -1.49 26.73
N ALA A 50 -18.51 -0.91 25.89
CA ALA A 50 -18.23 -0.71 24.47
C ALA A 50 -17.05 0.25 24.26
N MET A 51 -16.99 1.35 25.01
CA MET A 51 -15.86 2.30 24.95
C MET A 51 -14.55 1.66 25.41
N VAL A 52 -14.55 0.85 26.47
CA VAL A 52 -13.36 0.11 26.92
C VAL A 52 -12.90 -0.88 25.84
N LEU A 53 -13.83 -1.62 25.22
CA LEU A 53 -13.49 -2.54 24.13
C LEU A 53 -12.90 -1.81 22.93
N LEU A 54 -13.44 -0.65 22.55
CA LEU A 54 -12.91 0.18 21.46
C LEU A 54 -11.51 0.71 21.79
N LEU A 55 -11.28 1.15 23.02
CA LEU A 55 -9.97 1.63 23.48
C LEU A 55 -8.94 0.50 23.46
N VAL A 56 -9.28 -0.68 24.01
CA VAL A 56 -8.40 -1.86 23.98
C VAL A 56 -8.12 -2.30 22.54
N TRP A 57 -9.12 -2.27 21.66
CA TRP A 57 -8.91 -2.59 20.25
C TRP A 57 -8.02 -1.56 19.55
N SER A 58 -8.18 -0.26 19.85
CA SER A 58 -7.33 0.80 19.29
C SER A 58 -5.88 0.70 19.77
N GLU A 59 -5.66 0.40 21.05
CA GLU A 59 -4.33 0.20 21.64
C GLU A 59 -3.69 -1.08 21.10
N ALA A 60 -4.44 -2.18 20.99
CA ALA A 60 -3.96 -3.40 20.36
C ALA A 60 -3.62 -3.18 18.88
N ALA A 61 -4.38 -2.37 18.15
CA ALA A 61 -4.06 -1.98 16.78
C ALA A 61 -2.82 -1.08 16.71
N ALA A 62 -2.63 -0.16 17.67
CA ALA A 62 -1.44 0.68 17.77
C ALA A 62 -0.18 -0.15 18.08
N LEU A 63 -0.26 -1.09 19.02
CA LEU A 63 0.82 -2.03 19.34
C LEU A 63 1.17 -2.92 18.15
N ARG A 64 0.17 -3.43 17.40
CA ARG A 64 0.44 -4.19 16.16
C ARG A 64 1.11 -3.34 15.09
N ARG A 65 0.77 -2.05 14.97
CA ARG A 65 1.47 -1.12 14.07
C ARG A 65 2.90 -0.89 14.53
N GLN A 66 3.13 -0.58 15.81
CA GLN A 66 4.47 -0.41 16.36
C GLN A 66 5.34 -1.67 16.22
N ALA A 67 4.76 -2.86 16.46
CA ALA A 67 5.44 -4.12 16.24
C ALA A 67 5.78 -4.31 14.75
N PHE A 68 4.86 -4.00 13.83
CA PHE A 68 5.12 -4.05 12.40
C PHE A 68 6.20 -3.04 11.98
N ASP A 69 6.11 -1.78 12.42
CA ASP A 69 7.08 -0.71 12.11
C ASP A 69 8.48 -1.06 12.63
N ALA A 70 8.57 -1.59 13.86
CA ALA A 70 9.83 -2.08 14.42
C ALA A 70 10.36 -3.29 13.63
N ASN A 71 9.49 -4.18 13.19
CA ASN A 71 9.87 -5.37 12.42
C ASN A 71 10.31 -5.02 10.98
N MET A 72 9.76 -3.94 10.41
CA MET A 72 10.08 -3.42 9.06
C MET A 72 11.41 -2.66 8.98
N THR A 73 12.09 -2.47 10.11
CA THR A 73 13.51 -2.07 10.14
C THR A 73 14.45 -3.24 9.88
N ARG A 74 13.96 -4.48 9.88
CA ARG A 74 14.71 -5.70 9.53
C ARG A 74 14.32 -6.16 8.13
N ASP A 75 15.30 -6.21 7.23
CA ASP A 75 15.11 -6.45 5.80
C ASP A 75 14.43 -7.79 5.45
N TYR A 76 14.37 -8.76 6.38
CA TYR A 76 13.85 -10.13 6.16
C TYR A 76 12.34 -10.31 6.31
N VAL A 77 11.55 -9.27 6.65
CA VAL A 77 10.10 -9.44 7.00
C VAL A 77 9.16 -8.92 5.90
N LEU A 78 9.71 -8.55 4.74
CA LEU A 78 8.92 -8.23 3.57
C LEU A 78 8.66 -9.47 2.71
N ASP A 79 9.43 -10.54 2.85
CA ASP A 79 9.19 -11.75 2.05
C ASP A 79 7.81 -12.35 2.37
N SER A 80 7.03 -12.63 1.32
CA SER A 80 5.71 -13.27 1.42
C SER A 80 4.60 -12.48 2.11
N VAL A 81 4.74 -11.15 2.24
CA VAL A 81 3.62 -10.28 2.66
C VAL A 81 2.65 -10.09 1.49
N SER A 82 1.37 -10.43 1.70
CA SER A 82 0.31 -10.25 0.68
C SER A 82 0.25 -8.81 0.16
N MET A 83 0.08 -8.66 -1.15
CA MET A 83 -0.05 -7.38 -1.87
C MET A 83 -1.15 -6.45 -1.34
N ASP A 84 -2.21 -6.97 -0.73
CA ASP A 84 -3.33 -6.21 -0.16
C ASP A 84 -3.19 -5.91 1.34
N ASN A 85 -2.07 -6.32 1.96
CA ASN A 85 -1.86 -6.15 3.40
C ASN A 85 -1.89 -4.66 3.77
N PRO A 86 -2.79 -4.22 4.69
CA PRO A 86 -2.95 -2.80 5.02
C PRO A 86 -1.72 -2.20 5.70
N GLN A 87 -0.90 -3.01 6.37
CA GLN A 87 0.35 -2.55 6.99
C GLN A 87 1.43 -2.31 5.93
N LEU A 88 1.52 -3.18 4.91
CA LEU A 88 2.40 -2.95 3.76
C LEU A 88 1.99 -1.69 2.99
N VAL A 89 0.69 -1.51 2.73
CA VAL A 89 0.15 -0.32 2.07
C VAL A 89 0.46 0.94 2.87
N ALA A 90 0.29 0.90 4.20
CA ALA A 90 0.65 2.01 5.08
C ALA A 90 2.15 2.33 5.05
N TYR A 91 2.99 1.30 5.09
CA TYR A 91 4.44 1.44 5.00
C TYR A 91 4.88 2.07 3.69
N ILE A 92 4.39 1.59 2.55
CA ILE A 92 4.69 2.18 1.24
C ILE A 92 4.23 3.65 1.22
N ARG A 93 3.01 3.93 1.67
CA ARG A 93 2.42 5.28 1.67
C ARG A 93 3.18 6.27 2.55
N GLN A 94 3.58 5.87 3.75
CA GLN A 94 4.12 6.77 4.76
C GLN A 94 5.65 6.87 4.68
N VAL A 95 6.33 5.78 4.32
CA VAL A 95 7.80 5.71 4.34
C VAL A 95 8.38 5.91 2.96
N HIS A 96 7.82 5.30 1.92
CA HIS A 96 8.47 5.20 0.61
C HIS A 96 7.95 6.19 -0.43
N LEU A 97 6.64 6.46 -0.48
CA LEU A 97 6.08 7.46 -1.39
C LEU A 97 6.49 8.87 -0.95
N LYS A 98 7.44 9.47 -1.66
CA LYS A 98 7.90 10.83 -1.38
C LYS A 98 7.14 11.86 -2.21
N PRO A 99 6.78 13.02 -1.64
CA PRO A 99 6.29 14.16 -2.41
C PRO A 99 7.44 14.82 -3.18
N THR A 100 7.07 15.62 -4.17
CA THR A 100 7.99 16.49 -4.90
C THR A 100 8.33 17.73 -4.06
N THR A 101 9.57 18.22 -4.15
CA THR A 101 10.04 19.40 -3.39
C THR A 101 10.03 20.69 -4.20
N HIS A 102 9.73 20.63 -5.51
CA HIS A 102 9.57 21.79 -6.38
C HIS A 102 10.80 22.72 -6.41
N GLN A 103 12.00 22.14 -6.35
CA GLN A 103 13.26 22.88 -6.39
C GLN A 103 13.75 23.10 -7.82
N ASP A 104 13.59 22.09 -8.68
CA ASP A 104 14.14 22.08 -10.02
C ASP A 104 13.00 22.12 -11.08
N PRO A 105 13.17 22.87 -12.18
CA PRO A 105 12.14 22.95 -13.22
C PRO A 105 11.92 21.58 -13.87
N LEU A 106 10.66 21.20 -14.06
CA LEU A 106 10.29 19.97 -14.74
C LEU A 106 10.57 20.11 -16.24
N ASN A 107 11.43 19.25 -16.77
CA ASN A 107 11.60 19.15 -18.21
C ASN A 107 10.41 18.42 -18.82
N ALA A 108 9.41 19.18 -19.27
CA ALA A 108 8.16 18.70 -19.83
C ALA A 108 8.17 18.79 -21.37
N ASN A 109 9.13 18.13 -22.02
CA ASN A 109 9.17 18.05 -23.48
C ASN A 109 8.15 17.03 -24.00
N GLN A 110 7.42 17.39 -25.05
CA GLN A 110 6.45 16.48 -25.67
C GLN A 110 7.14 15.55 -26.66
N THR A 111 7.23 14.26 -26.35
CA THR A 111 7.69 13.21 -27.25
C THR A 111 6.55 12.67 -28.13
N SER A 112 6.90 11.76 -29.05
CA SER A 112 5.94 11.00 -29.86
C SER A 112 4.96 10.21 -29.00
N GLU A 113 5.44 9.63 -27.89
CA GLU A 113 4.64 8.83 -26.97
C GLU A 113 3.57 9.69 -26.30
N GLU A 114 3.92 10.84 -25.71
CA GLU A 114 2.92 11.69 -25.05
C GLU A 114 1.91 12.28 -26.01
N LYS A 115 2.32 12.61 -27.26
CA LYS A 115 1.37 13.03 -28.30
C LYS A 115 0.32 11.96 -28.56
N TYR A 116 0.75 10.70 -28.62
CA TYR A 116 -0.13 9.58 -28.87
C TYR A 116 -1.02 9.26 -27.66
N VAL A 117 -0.48 9.28 -26.45
CA VAL A 117 -1.27 9.08 -25.21
C VAL A 117 -2.30 10.21 -25.03
N ALA A 118 -1.93 11.46 -25.33
CA ALA A 118 -2.84 12.59 -25.27
C ALA A 118 -3.98 12.49 -26.30
N SER A 119 -3.71 11.94 -27.50
CA SER A 119 -4.74 11.74 -28.52
C SER A 119 -5.68 10.59 -28.16
N LEU A 120 -5.16 9.47 -27.66
CA LEU A 120 -5.96 8.33 -27.18
C LEU A 120 -6.87 8.71 -26.01
N SER A 121 -6.36 9.53 -25.09
CA SER A 121 -7.14 10.04 -23.96
C SER A 121 -8.09 11.17 -24.34
N GLN A 122 -8.18 11.54 -25.62
CA GLN A 122 -9.04 12.61 -26.15
C GLN A 122 -8.83 13.95 -25.42
N GLY A 123 -7.59 14.24 -25.02
CA GLY A 123 -7.25 15.45 -24.26
C GLY A 123 -7.81 15.49 -22.84
N LYS A 124 -8.12 14.33 -22.24
CA LYS A 124 -8.56 14.22 -20.84
C LYS A 124 -7.61 14.98 -19.92
N ARG A 125 -8.17 15.83 -19.05
CA ARG A 125 -7.45 16.51 -17.98
C ARG A 125 -7.58 15.76 -16.66
N GLU A 126 -6.65 16.03 -15.74
CA GLU A 126 -6.65 15.48 -14.38
C GLU A 126 -6.59 13.95 -14.30
N GLY A 127 -5.99 13.33 -15.32
CA GLY A 127 -5.82 11.88 -15.39
C GLY A 127 -4.88 11.34 -14.31
N ILE A 128 -5.00 10.05 -14.05
CA ILE A 128 -4.16 9.32 -13.09
C ILE A 128 -3.22 8.37 -13.83
N TYR A 129 -1.92 8.47 -13.57
CA TYR A 129 -0.94 7.55 -14.14
C TYR A 129 -0.14 6.78 -13.09
N ALA A 130 0.46 5.68 -13.53
CA ALA A 130 1.60 5.07 -12.87
C ALA A 130 2.70 4.85 -13.92
N GLU A 131 3.94 5.21 -13.60
CA GLU A 131 5.07 5.05 -14.51
C GLU A 131 6.19 4.32 -13.78
N TYR A 132 6.63 3.21 -14.35
CA TYR A 132 7.76 2.43 -13.88
C TYR A 132 8.93 2.59 -14.85
N ILE A 133 10.09 2.98 -14.33
CA ILE A 133 11.31 3.11 -15.11
C ILE A 133 12.42 2.36 -14.36
N SER A 134 12.89 1.27 -14.98
CA SER A 134 14.03 0.51 -14.48
C SER A 134 15.33 0.76 -15.26
N ARG A 135 15.21 1.34 -16.45
CA ARG A 135 16.32 1.51 -17.38
C ARG A 135 17.11 2.78 -17.07
N ILE A 136 18.43 2.63 -17.00
CA ILE A 136 19.36 3.74 -16.73
C ILE A 136 19.26 4.79 -17.85
N GLY A 137 19.19 6.07 -17.45
CA GLY A 137 19.13 7.19 -18.38
C GLY A 137 17.82 7.32 -19.17
N ALA A 138 16.79 6.54 -18.83
CA ALA A 138 15.47 6.72 -19.41
C ALA A 138 14.82 8.03 -18.92
N ILE A 139 14.13 8.70 -19.83
CA ILE A 139 13.41 9.95 -19.54
C ILE A 139 11.94 9.59 -19.26
N SER A 140 11.38 10.21 -18.24
CA SER A 140 9.96 10.05 -17.90
C SER A 140 9.05 10.66 -18.96
N SER A 141 8.12 9.85 -19.45
CA SER A 141 7.09 10.21 -20.41
C SER A 141 5.98 11.06 -19.78
N THR A 142 5.78 10.95 -18.47
CA THR A 142 4.62 11.57 -17.80
C THR A 142 4.80 13.05 -17.49
N ALA A 143 6.03 13.59 -17.59
CA ALA A 143 6.32 14.98 -17.27
C ALA A 143 5.47 15.98 -18.07
N TRP A 144 5.30 15.75 -19.37
CA TRP A 144 4.46 16.60 -20.22
C TRP A 144 2.97 16.49 -19.88
N LEU A 145 2.49 15.28 -19.55
CA LEU A 145 1.09 15.04 -19.16
C LEU A 145 0.74 15.78 -17.87
N GLU A 146 1.65 15.82 -16.90
CA GLU A 146 1.49 16.59 -15.67
C GLU A 146 1.43 18.10 -15.96
N SER A 147 2.41 18.63 -16.71
CA SER A 147 2.51 20.05 -17.02
C SER A 147 1.32 20.58 -17.84
N ASN A 148 0.88 19.83 -18.86
CA ASN A 148 -0.05 20.36 -19.86
C ASN A 148 -1.50 19.90 -19.65
N LEU A 149 -1.70 18.70 -19.10
CA LEU A 149 -3.03 18.11 -18.86
C LEU A 149 -3.41 18.05 -17.39
N ASN A 150 -2.57 18.54 -16.48
CA ASN A 150 -2.79 18.50 -15.02
C ASN A 150 -2.92 17.05 -14.49
N TRP A 151 -2.26 16.10 -15.13
CA TRP A 151 -2.26 14.71 -14.66
C TRP A 151 -1.47 14.58 -13.36
N ARG A 152 -1.72 13.49 -12.63
CA ARG A 152 -1.03 13.18 -11.38
C ARG A 152 -0.82 11.67 -11.27
N GLY A 153 0.18 11.24 -10.52
CA GLY A 153 0.42 9.80 -10.43
C GLY A 153 1.56 9.40 -9.53
N VAL A 154 2.00 8.17 -9.72
CA VAL A 154 3.17 7.62 -9.04
C VAL A 154 4.27 7.31 -10.06
N LEU A 155 5.49 7.77 -9.80
CA LEU A 155 6.70 7.36 -10.52
C LEU A 155 7.45 6.34 -9.65
N ILE A 156 7.61 5.13 -10.16
CA ILE A 156 8.44 4.08 -9.57
C ILE A 156 9.77 4.03 -10.34
N LEU A 157 10.87 4.34 -9.67
CA LEU A 157 12.18 4.52 -10.27
C LEU A 157 13.20 3.62 -9.55
N THR A 158 13.97 2.83 -10.30
CA THR A 158 15.03 1.99 -9.72
C THR A 158 16.35 2.72 -9.57
N GLU A 159 16.64 3.70 -10.45
CA GLU A 159 17.89 4.45 -10.43
C GLU A 159 17.82 5.59 -9.38
N PRO A 160 18.73 5.63 -8.38
CA PRO A 160 18.71 6.66 -7.35
C PRO A 160 18.80 8.09 -7.90
N LYS A 161 19.60 8.29 -8.96
CA LYS A 161 19.75 9.61 -9.61
C LYS A 161 18.41 10.10 -10.16
N SER A 162 17.73 9.27 -10.96
CA SER A 162 16.40 9.58 -11.50
C SER A 162 15.38 9.82 -10.39
N PHE A 163 15.44 9.05 -9.30
CA PHE A 163 14.59 9.26 -8.13
C PHE A 163 14.79 10.65 -7.52
N PHE A 164 16.02 11.06 -7.25
CA PHE A 164 16.29 12.38 -6.66
C PHE A 164 15.94 13.52 -7.61
N GLU A 165 16.20 13.38 -8.90
CA GLU A 165 15.79 14.36 -9.92
C GLU A 165 14.26 14.50 -9.96
N ALA A 166 13.53 13.38 -10.00
CA ALA A 166 12.06 13.40 -9.97
C ALA A 166 11.52 13.99 -8.66
N GLN A 167 12.13 13.66 -7.51
CA GLN A 167 11.75 14.20 -6.21
C GLN A 167 11.96 15.72 -6.15
N ARG A 168 13.04 16.25 -6.74
CA ARG A 168 13.33 17.68 -6.74
C ARG A 168 12.53 18.47 -7.77
N SER A 169 11.97 17.80 -8.77
CA SER A 169 11.24 18.45 -9.86
C SER A 169 9.96 19.16 -9.45
N THR A 170 9.52 20.11 -10.27
CA THR A 170 8.25 20.86 -10.16
C THR A 170 7.05 20.11 -10.74
N ARG A 171 7.01 18.78 -10.58
CA ARG A 171 5.86 17.92 -10.91
C ARG A 171 4.61 18.28 -10.11
N HIS A 172 3.47 17.70 -10.48
CA HIS A 172 2.20 18.02 -9.86
C HIS A 172 2.24 17.72 -8.34
N PRO A 173 1.70 18.58 -7.44
CA PRO A 173 1.82 18.41 -5.98
C PRO A 173 1.22 17.11 -5.41
N ARG A 174 0.29 16.49 -6.15
CA ARG A 174 -0.30 15.17 -5.82
C ARG A 174 0.47 14.00 -6.42
N SER A 175 1.51 14.24 -7.21
CA SER A 175 2.37 13.17 -7.70
C SER A 175 3.30 12.68 -6.59
N ARG A 176 3.66 11.40 -6.64
CA ARG A 176 4.55 10.77 -5.67
C ARG A 176 5.66 10.05 -6.41
N VAL A 177 6.85 10.05 -5.81
CA VAL A 177 8.04 9.38 -6.35
C VAL A 177 8.42 8.26 -5.39
N LEU A 178 8.74 7.10 -5.94
CA LEU A 178 9.06 5.87 -5.23
C LEU A 178 10.40 5.32 -5.74
N HIS A 179 11.37 5.12 -4.85
CA HIS A 179 12.62 4.44 -5.17
C HIS A 179 12.46 2.94 -4.87
N ALA A 180 12.07 2.17 -5.89
CA ALA A 180 11.75 0.74 -5.75
C ALA A 180 11.76 0.05 -7.12
N CYS A 181 11.79 -1.28 -7.11
CA CYS A 181 11.40 -2.11 -8.25
C CYS A 181 9.93 -2.54 -8.14
N LEU A 182 9.37 -3.08 -9.22
CA LEU A 182 8.10 -3.79 -9.18
C LEU A 182 8.34 -5.29 -8.97
N SER A 183 7.55 -5.90 -8.10
CA SER A 183 7.58 -7.35 -7.90
C SER A 183 6.88 -8.05 -9.06
N THR A 184 7.50 -9.12 -9.57
CA THR A 184 6.93 -10.06 -10.53
C THR A 184 6.01 -11.08 -9.88
N ASP A 185 5.92 -11.04 -8.55
CA ASP A 185 5.10 -11.94 -7.74
C ASP A 185 4.06 -11.15 -6.92
N THR A 186 3.16 -11.88 -6.26
CA THR A 186 2.10 -11.27 -5.43
C THR A 186 2.60 -10.83 -4.05
N ASP A 187 3.90 -11.00 -3.77
CA ASP A 187 4.56 -10.63 -2.54
C ASP A 187 5.72 -9.65 -2.74
N THR A 188 6.14 -9.01 -1.66
CA THR A 188 7.31 -8.14 -1.63
C THR A 188 8.60 -8.95 -1.57
N LYS A 189 9.65 -8.45 -2.25
CA LYS A 189 10.97 -9.07 -2.30
C LYS A 189 12.06 -8.01 -2.24
N GLU A 190 13.25 -8.36 -1.76
CA GLU A 190 14.43 -7.50 -1.85
C GLU A 190 15.42 -8.06 -2.89
N ILE A 191 15.85 -7.20 -3.82
CA ILE A 191 16.87 -7.56 -4.82
C ILE A 191 18.11 -6.67 -4.64
N LYS A 192 19.28 -7.23 -4.97
CA LYS A 192 20.49 -6.43 -5.11
C LYS A 192 20.44 -5.71 -6.46
N TYR A 193 20.49 -4.39 -6.44
CA TYR A 193 20.62 -3.60 -7.66
C TYR A 193 22.08 -3.72 -8.14
N HIS A 194 22.28 -4.50 -9.20
CA HIS A 194 23.57 -4.58 -9.87
C HIS A 194 23.60 -3.52 -10.97
N GLN A 195 24.48 -2.54 -10.83
CA GLN A 195 24.72 -1.54 -11.86
C GLN A 195 25.51 -2.20 -13.00
N GLU A 196 24.82 -2.72 -14.02
CA GLU A 196 25.46 -3.27 -15.24
C GLU A 196 26.01 -2.16 -16.15
N SER A 197 26.79 -1.24 -15.60
CA SER A 197 27.52 -0.23 -16.37
C SER A 197 29.03 -0.30 -16.12
N GLU A 198 29.56 -1.50 -15.94
CA GLU A 198 30.97 -1.75 -16.25
C GLU A 198 31.02 -2.53 -17.57
N VAL A 199 30.84 -1.80 -18.67
CA VAL A 199 31.59 -2.15 -19.88
C VAL A 199 33.05 -2.04 -19.44
N GLN A 200 33.63 -3.17 -19.04
CA GLN A 200 35.07 -3.29 -18.92
C GLN A 200 35.62 -3.07 -20.33
N VAL A 201 35.86 -1.80 -20.67
CA VAL A 201 36.83 -1.46 -21.68
C VAL A 201 38.12 -1.97 -21.09
N THR A 202 38.46 -3.23 -21.41
CA THR A 202 39.80 -3.75 -21.21
C THR A 202 40.72 -2.77 -21.91
N LYS A 203 41.31 -1.84 -21.15
CA LYS A 203 42.42 -1.04 -21.63
C LYS A 203 43.47 -2.05 -22.06
N LEU A 204 43.67 -2.12 -23.37
CA LEU A 204 44.70 -2.94 -23.97
C LEU A 204 46.04 -2.32 -23.54
N GLY A 205 46.64 -2.91 -22.50
CA GLY A 205 47.93 -2.53 -21.98
C GLY A 205 47.87 -2.20 -20.50
N ASP A 206 48.07 -3.22 -19.66
CA ASP A 206 48.74 -3.04 -18.38
C ASP A 206 49.41 -4.37 -17.98
N GLY A 207 50.73 -4.30 -17.79
CA GLY A 207 51.61 -5.44 -17.55
C GLY A 207 51.50 -6.02 -16.14
N PRO A 208 52.37 -6.99 -15.78
CA PRO A 208 52.21 -7.87 -14.61
C PRO A 208 52.27 -7.22 -13.22
N ASN A 209 52.38 -5.88 -13.14
CA ASN A 209 52.56 -5.13 -11.88
C ASN A 209 51.47 -4.07 -11.65
N SER A 210 50.30 -4.18 -12.30
CA SER A 210 49.17 -3.31 -11.98
C SER A 210 48.51 -3.77 -10.67
N LEU A 211 48.87 -3.10 -9.57
CA LEU A 211 48.20 -3.20 -8.27
C LEU A 211 46.83 -2.50 -8.28
N VAL A 212 46.02 -2.75 -9.31
CA VAL A 212 44.61 -2.39 -9.27
C VAL A 212 43.93 -3.53 -8.55
N SER A 213 43.74 -3.34 -7.25
CA SER A 213 42.81 -4.13 -6.45
C SER A 213 41.49 -4.22 -7.20
N SER A 214 41.23 -5.37 -7.79
CA SER A 214 39.89 -5.81 -8.11
C SER A 214 39.13 -5.89 -6.79
N ASP A 215 37.99 -5.22 -6.70
CA ASP A 215 37.06 -5.20 -5.56
C ASP A 215 37.30 -4.06 -4.55
N ASP A 216 36.87 -2.85 -4.89
CA ASP A 216 36.58 -1.80 -3.90
C ASP A 216 35.68 -0.70 -4.50
N GLY A 217 34.45 -0.55 -3.95
CA GLY A 217 33.99 0.81 -3.64
C GLY A 217 32.59 1.26 -4.02
N PHE A 218 31.78 0.55 -4.82
CA PHE A 218 30.39 0.95 -5.01
C PHE A 218 29.46 0.19 -4.03
N PRO A 219 28.72 0.88 -3.14
CA PRO A 219 27.79 0.21 -2.26
C PRO A 219 26.72 -0.48 -3.12
N THR A 220 26.60 -1.81 -2.99
CA THR A 220 25.49 -2.55 -3.58
C THR A 220 24.19 -1.97 -3.05
N THR A 221 23.50 -1.19 -3.87
CA THR A 221 22.23 -0.58 -3.48
C THR A 221 21.20 -1.70 -3.45
N ARG A 222 20.52 -1.90 -2.33
CA ARG A 222 19.40 -2.85 -2.28
C ARG A 222 18.13 -2.13 -2.68
N LEU A 223 17.35 -2.74 -3.57
CA LEU A 223 16.04 -2.25 -3.96
C LEU A 223 14.97 -3.18 -3.39
N LYS A 224 13.97 -2.57 -2.76
CA LYS A 224 12.74 -3.26 -2.38
C LYS A 224 11.84 -3.31 -3.60
N CYS A 225 11.35 -4.49 -3.95
CA CYS A 225 10.36 -4.69 -5.00
C CYS A 225 8.97 -4.81 -4.38
N PHE A 226 8.06 -3.95 -4.82
CA PHE A 226 6.67 -3.95 -4.36
C PHE A 226 5.73 -4.43 -5.47
N PRO A 227 4.72 -5.26 -5.17
CA PRO A 227 3.66 -5.52 -6.12
C PRO A 227 3.02 -4.20 -6.57
N LEU A 228 2.77 -4.04 -7.87
CA LEU A 228 2.18 -2.81 -8.42
C LEU A 228 0.87 -2.47 -7.70
N TYR A 229 0.04 -3.48 -7.41
CA TYR A 229 -1.19 -3.30 -6.67
C TYR A 229 -1.00 -2.64 -5.30
N SER A 230 0.01 -3.04 -4.53
CA SER A 230 0.31 -2.43 -3.22
C SER A 230 0.70 -0.97 -3.36
N VAL A 231 1.47 -0.62 -4.40
CA VAL A 231 1.85 0.77 -4.71
C VAL A 231 0.61 1.60 -5.08
N LEU A 232 -0.29 1.05 -5.89
CA LEU A 232 -1.52 1.72 -6.29
C LEU A 232 -2.48 1.93 -5.11
N LEU A 233 -2.63 0.92 -4.24
CA LEU A 233 -3.36 1.08 -2.97
C LEU A 233 -2.71 2.14 -2.08
N ALA A 234 -1.38 2.18 -2.00
CA ALA A 234 -0.66 3.19 -1.23
C ALA A 234 -0.87 4.60 -1.80
N TYR A 235 -0.94 4.75 -3.12
CA TYR A 235 -1.32 6.01 -3.77
C TYR A 235 -2.82 6.33 -3.68
N ASN A 236 -3.66 5.35 -3.31
CA ASN A 236 -5.11 5.42 -3.26
C ASN A 236 -5.76 5.56 -4.66
N ALA A 237 -5.32 4.73 -5.61
CA ALA A 237 -5.90 4.64 -6.95
C ALA A 237 -6.17 3.19 -7.35
N THR A 238 -7.34 2.93 -7.91
CA THR A 238 -7.70 1.64 -8.54
C THR A 238 -8.05 1.80 -10.02
N ILE A 239 -8.20 3.04 -10.48
CA ILE A 239 -8.46 3.38 -11.88
C ILE A 239 -7.29 4.23 -12.36
N LEU A 240 -6.61 3.75 -13.39
CA LEU A 240 -5.53 4.45 -14.06
C LEU A 240 -5.95 4.81 -15.49
N ASP A 241 -5.64 6.02 -15.89
CA ASP A 241 -5.73 6.45 -17.27
C ASP A 241 -4.55 5.93 -18.09
N TYR A 242 -3.38 5.82 -17.47
CA TYR A 242 -2.16 5.43 -18.15
C TYR A 242 -1.20 4.66 -17.22
N LEU A 243 -0.75 3.50 -17.65
CA LEU A 243 0.38 2.79 -17.02
C LEU A 243 1.51 2.65 -18.06
N SER A 244 2.68 3.19 -17.74
CA SER A 244 3.90 3.02 -18.54
C SER A 244 4.89 2.12 -17.81
N LEU A 245 5.32 1.04 -18.46
CA LEU A 245 6.34 0.11 -17.99
C LEU A 245 7.57 0.21 -18.93
N ASP A 246 8.67 0.77 -18.41
CA ASP A 246 9.95 0.93 -19.10
C ASP A 246 11.07 0.18 -18.36
N SER A 247 11.06 -1.15 -18.49
CA SER A 247 12.13 -2.04 -18.01
C SER A 247 12.88 -2.68 -19.19
N PRO A 248 14.21 -2.87 -19.09
CA PRO A 248 14.99 -3.52 -20.14
C PRO A 248 14.71 -5.02 -20.26
N ASP A 249 14.33 -5.66 -19.16
CA ASP A 249 14.14 -7.11 -19.10
C ASP A 249 12.66 -7.49 -19.15
N ALA A 250 12.42 -8.58 -19.89
CA ALA A 250 11.15 -9.23 -20.16
C ALA A 250 10.20 -9.59 -18.98
N PRO A 251 10.59 -9.62 -17.69
CA PRO A 251 9.65 -9.96 -16.62
C PRO A 251 8.55 -8.91 -16.39
N ASP A 252 8.54 -7.77 -17.07
CA ASP A 252 7.44 -6.79 -16.98
C ASP A 252 6.09 -7.37 -17.43
N GLY A 253 6.11 -8.33 -18.36
CA GLY A 253 4.92 -9.13 -18.68
C GLY A 253 4.39 -9.91 -17.46
N GLN A 254 5.26 -10.28 -16.52
CA GLN A 254 4.92 -10.96 -15.26
C GLN A 254 4.41 -9.97 -14.21
N VAL A 255 4.86 -8.71 -14.21
CA VAL A 255 4.22 -7.65 -13.40
C VAL A 255 2.75 -7.52 -13.79
N LEU A 256 2.41 -7.66 -15.07
CA LEU A 256 1.01 -7.67 -15.49
C LEU A 256 0.23 -8.90 -14.98
N ASP A 257 0.90 -10.00 -14.65
CA ASP A 257 0.25 -11.19 -14.07
C ASP A 257 -0.12 -11.01 -12.61
N THR A 258 0.54 -10.09 -11.90
CA THR A 258 0.23 -9.80 -10.50
C THR A 258 -0.90 -8.78 -10.34
N ILE A 259 -1.36 -8.15 -11.43
CA ILE A 259 -2.43 -7.15 -11.37
C ILE A 259 -3.79 -7.85 -11.17
N PRO A 260 -4.57 -7.50 -10.13
CA PRO A 260 -5.93 -7.98 -9.97
C PRO A 260 -6.87 -7.20 -10.89
N TRP A 261 -7.02 -7.66 -12.13
CA TRP A 261 -7.75 -7.00 -13.22
C TRP A 261 -9.27 -6.83 -12.99
N ASP A 262 -9.83 -7.54 -12.01
CA ASP A 262 -11.20 -7.37 -11.53
C ASP A 262 -11.38 -6.10 -10.69
N ILE A 263 -10.31 -5.66 -10.02
CA ILE A 263 -10.27 -4.48 -9.15
C ILE A 263 -9.64 -3.28 -9.88
N ILE A 264 -8.50 -3.51 -10.53
CA ILE A 264 -7.70 -2.47 -11.19
C ILE A 264 -8.14 -2.29 -12.64
N LYS A 265 -8.48 -1.06 -12.99
CA LYS A 265 -8.87 -0.68 -14.36
C LYS A 265 -7.84 0.25 -14.95
N ILE A 266 -7.31 -0.10 -16.12
CA ILE A 266 -6.28 0.69 -16.79
C ILE A 266 -6.73 0.99 -18.22
N SER A 267 -6.78 2.27 -18.59
CA SER A 267 -7.30 2.66 -19.92
C SER A 267 -6.25 2.49 -21.02
N ILE A 268 -5.03 3.00 -20.78
CA ILE A 268 -3.92 2.95 -21.74
C ILE A 268 -2.72 2.26 -21.07
N LEU A 269 -2.12 1.29 -21.76
CA LEU A 269 -0.90 0.61 -21.34
C LEU A 269 0.20 0.91 -22.33
N SER A 270 1.37 1.33 -21.86
CA SER A 270 2.59 1.42 -22.67
C SER A 270 3.63 0.50 -22.08
N ILE A 271 4.07 -0.50 -22.83
CA ILE A 271 4.94 -1.56 -22.33
C ILE A 271 6.14 -1.66 -23.27
N ARG A 272 7.34 -1.49 -22.73
CA ARG A 272 8.58 -1.78 -23.46
C ARG A 272 8.62 -3.27 -23.81
N TRP A 273 8.81 -3.57 -25.08
CA TRP A 273 8.96 -4.94 -25.55
C TRP A 273 10.26 -5.05 -26.33
N SER A 274 11.22 -5.81 -25.79
CA SER A 274 12.55 -5.93 -26.38
C SER A 274 12.49 -6.58 -27.77
N PRO A 275 13.26 -6.09 -28.76
CA PRO A 275 13.33 -6.73 -30.08
C PRO A 275 14.03 -8.10 -30.04
N HIS A 276 14.67 -8.47 -28.91
CA HIS A 276 15.33 -9.76 -28.74
C HIS A 276 14.35 -10.90 -28.45
N HIS A 277 13.06 -10.61 -28.26
CA HIS A 277 12.03 -11.63 -28.11
C HIS A 277 11.79 -12.41 -29.39
N SER A 278 11.56 -13.72 -29.24
CA SER A 278 11.12 -14.55 -30.36
C SER A 278 9.73 -14.15 -30.84
N GLU A 279 9.41 -14.50 -32.08
CA GLU A 279 8.06 -14.31 -32.63
C GLU A 279 6.99 -15.03 -31.79
N ALA A 280 7.32 -16.21 -31.26
CA ALA A 280 6.42 -16.99 -30.41
C ALA A 280 6.12 -16.30 -29.07
N GLU A 281 7.14 -15.74 -28.40
CA GLU A 281 6.96 -14.97 -27.17
C GLU A 281 6.13 -13.70 -27.43
N THR A 282 6.44 -13.00 -28.52
CA THR A 282 5.70 -11.79 -28.91
C THR A 282 4.24 -12.09 -29.18
N LYS A 283 3.95 -13.17 -29.91
CA LYS A 283 2.57 -13.62 -30.16
C LYS A 283 1.85 -14.00 -28.87
N SER A 284 2.49 -14.79 -28.01
CA SER A 284 1.94 -15.17 -26.70
C SER A 284 1.59 -13.94 -25.85
N PHE A 285 2.46 -12.94 -25.83
CA PHE A 285 2.22 -11.67 -25.15
C PHE A 285 1.03 -10.90 -25.73
N LEU A 286 0.94 -10.77 -27.06
CA LEU A 286 -0.20 -10.11 -27.72
C LEU A 286 -1.53 -10.84 -27.49
N ASP A 287 -1.52 -12.17 -27.52
CA ASP A 287 -2.69 -13.00 -27.22
C ASP A 287 -3.15 -12.81 -25.77
N LYS A 288 -2.20 -12.73 -24.83
CA LYS A 288 -2.46 -12.41 -23.42
C LYS A 288 -3.03 -11.00 -23.22
N MET A 289 -2.56 -10.00 -23.96
CA MET A 289 -3.15 -8.66 -23.91
C MET A 289 -4.57 -8.66 -24.49
N THR A 290 -4.79 -9.40 -25.57
CA THR A 290 -6.11 -9.53 -26.22
C THR A 290 -7.11 -10.23 -25.30
N SER A 291 -6.71 -11.28 -24.57
CA SER A 291 -7.56 -11.96 -23.58
C SER A 291 -7.90 -11.07 -22.36
N ARG A 292 -7.20 -9.95 -22.19
CA ARG A 292 -7.50 -8.91 -21.20
C ARG A 292 -8.25 -7.72 -21.80
N ARG A 293 -8.73 -7.84 -23.05
CA ARG A 293 -9.43 -6.80 -23.81
C ARG A 293 -8.57 -5.57 -24.12
N TYR A 294 -7.26 -5.78 -24.30
CA TYR A 294 -6.36 -4.73 -24.76
C TYR A 294 -6.03 -4.94 -26.24
N LYS A 295 -6.17 -3.87 -27.02
CA LYS A 295 -5.81 -3.83 -28.43
C LYS A 295 -4.51 -3.06 -28.61
N LEU A 296 -3.54 -3.64 -29.30
CA LEU A 296 -2.35 -2.93 -29.74
C LEU A 296 -2.75 -1.85 -30.74
N VAL A 297 -2.41 -0.59 -30.46
CA VAL A 297 -2.78 0.57 -31.29
C VAL A 297 -1.57 1.27 -31.90
N HIS A 298 -0.40 1.17 -31.26
CA HIS A 298 0.83 1.79 -31.75
C HIS A 298 2.07 1.11 -31.17
N THR A 299 3.19 1.22 -31.89
CA THR A 299 4.52 0.88 -31.38
C THR A 299 5.40 2.09 -31.58
N THR A 300 6.00 2.58 -30.50
CA THR A 300 6.87 3.76 -30.52
C THR A 300 8.23 3.43 -31.14
N ASP A 301 8.89 4.45 -31.65
CA ASP A 301 10.30 4.43 -32.06
C ASP A 301 11.24 4.03 -30.92
N THR A 302 10.85 4.33 -29.69
CA THR A 302 11.57 3.91 -28.49
C THR A 302 11.38 2.43 -28.15
N GLY A 303 10.58 1.65 -28.89
CA GLY A 303 10.37 0.21 -28.64
C GLY A 303 9.32 -0.12 -27.58
N LYS A 304 8.38 0.80 -27.31
CA LYS A 304 7.21 0.54 -26.48
C LYS A 304 5.98 0.22 -27.32
N SER A 305 5.25 -0.82 -26.93
CA SER A 305 3.96 -1.17 -27.49
C SER A 305 2.85 -0.53 -26.66
N ILE A 306 2.00 0.28 -27.31
CA ILE A 306 0.88 0.99 -26.69
C ILE A 306 -0.40 0.21 -26.96
N PHE A 307 -1.10 -0.14 -25.89
CA PHE A 307 -2.38 -0.81 -25.91
C PHE A 307 -3.49 0.08 -25.35
N LEU A 308 -4.66 -0.01 -25.95
CA LEU A 308 -5.88 0.64 -25.48
C LEU A 308 -6.86 -0.42 -24.99
N TYR A 309 -7.47 -0.17 -23.83
CA TYR A 309 -8.56 -1.00 -23.32
C TYR A 309 -9.80 -0.85 -24.22
N ASP A 310 -10.26 -1.96 -24.77
CA ASP A 310 -11.42 -2.00 -25.65
C ASP A 310 -12.65 -2.49 -24.89
N THR A 311 -13.66 -1.64 -24.81
CA THR A 311 -14.95 -1.99 -24.19
C THR A 311 -15.81 -2.89 -25.08
N LEU A 312 -15.50 -2.98 -26.39
CA LEU A 312 -16.25 -3.70 -27.41
C LEU A 312 -15.67 -5.08 -27.73
N LEU A 313 -14.43 -5.39 -27.30
CA LEU A 313 -13.86 -6.73 -27.39
C LEU A 313 -14.69 -7.70 -26.53
N LYS A 314 -15.61 -8.42 -27.17
CA LYS A 314 -16.25 -9.62 -26.59
C LYS A 314 -15.29 -10.78 -26.80
N ILE A 315 -14.82 -11.35 -25.70
CA ILE A 315 -14.03 -12.59 -25.65
C ILE A 315 -14.99 -13.77 -25.66
#